data_AF-A0A1R4K5D1-F1
#
_entry.id   AF-A0A1R4K5D1-F1
#
_cell.length_a   1.000
_cell.length_b   1.000
_cell.length_c   1.000
_cell.angle_alpha   90.00
_cell.angle_beta   90.00
_cell.angle_gamma   90.00
#
_symmetry.space_group_name_H-M   'P 1'
#
loop_
_entity.id
_entity.type
_entity.pdbx_description
1 polymer ?
#
loop_
_entity_poly.entity_id
_entity_poly.type
_entity_poly.pdbx_seq_one_letter_code
_entity_poly.pdbx_strand_id
1 'polypeptide(L)' 'MKLIIEKLTQSFSNEKVWLSIHPNNDVAKHLYESFGFQKEELGFETDDEIFMSLNLKEFINS' A
#
# COMPACT_ATOMS: atom_id res chain seq x y z
N MET A 1 5.09 -10.38 0.79
CA MET A 1 5.14 -8.91 0.94
C MET A 1 6.43 -8.44 1.62
N LYS A 2 6.77 -8.97 2.80
CA LYS A 2 7.94 -8.53 3.61
C LYS A 2 9.25 -8.35 2.83
N LEU A 3 9.69 -9.36 2.06
CA LEU A 3 10.92 -9.29 1.26
C LEU A 3 10.92 -8.15 0.21
N ILE A 4 9.78 -7.85 -0.38
CA ILE A 4 9.65 -6.76 -1.37
C ILE A 4 9.76 -5.41 -0.65
N ILE A 5 9.07 -5.27 0.49
CA ILE A 5 9.10 -4.05 1.30
C ILE A 5 10.52 -3.79 1.79
N GLU A 6 11.20 -4.80 2.36
CA GLU A 6 12.61 -4.70 2.79
C GLU A 6 13.53 -4.27 1.65
N LYS A 7 13.36 -4.85 0.46
CA LYS A 7 14.13 -4.46 -0.73
C LYS A 7 13.86 -3.01 -1.13
N LEU A 8 12.61 -2.56 -1.09
CA LEU A 8 12.25 -1.17 -1.41
C LEU A 8 12.86 -0.20 -0.40
N THR A 9 12.85 -0.51 0.90
CA THR A 9 13.47 0.32 1.94
C THR A 9 15.00 0.38 1.81
N GLN A 10 15.65 -0.73 1.43
CA GLN A 10 17.10 -0.77 1.23
C GLN A 10 17.54 -0.05 -0.04
N SER A 11 16.70 -0.06 -1.08
CA SER A 11 17.06 0.47 -2.40
C SER A 11 16.70 1.95 -2.58
N PHE A 12 15.75 2.46 -1.79
CA PHE A 12 15.20 3.81 -1.95
C PHE A 12 14.90 4.47 -0.60
N SER A 13 15.12 5.78 -0.52
CA SER A 13 14.75 6.60 0.64
C SER A 13 13.26 6.99 0.63
N ASN A 14 12.38 6.02 0.38
CA ASN A 14 10.95 6.26 0.27
C ASN A 14 10.29 6.26 1.65
N GLU A 15 9.36 7.18 1.90
CA GLU A 15 8.58 7.19 3.14
C GLU A 15 7.34 6.28 3.06
N LYS A 16 6.76 6.17 1.86
CA LYS A 16 5.57 5.36 1.58
C LYS A 16 5.76 4.48 0.35
N VAL A 17 5.09 3.33 0.35
CA VAL A 17 4.84 2.52 -0.85
C VAL A 17 3.38 2.69 -1.23
N TRP A 18 3.12 2.91 -2.51
CA TRP A 18 1.78 3.09 -3.06
C TRP A 18 1.43 1.94 -4.00
N LEU A 19 0.15 1.61 -4.06
CA LEU A 19 -0.42 0.70 -5.05
C LEU A 19 -1.85 1.11 -5.37
N SER A 20 -2.35 0.68 -6.52
CA SER A 20 -3.78 0.71 -6.82
C SER A 20 -4.30 -0.70 -7.08
N ILE A 21 -5.58 -0.91 -6.74
CA ILE A 21 -6.32 -2.15 -6.99
C ILE A 21 -7.67 -1.84 -7.59
N HIS A 22 -8.22 -2.78 -8.35
CA HIS A 22 -9.61 -2.70 -8.78
C HIS A 22 -10.57 -2.76 -7.57
N PRO A 23 -11.61 -1.90 -7.49
CA PRO A 23 -12.51 -1.82 -6.32
C PRO A 23 -13.19 -3.14 -5.97
N ASN A 24 -13.54 -3.94 -6.98
CA ASN A 24 -14.18 -5.25 -6.81
C ASN A 24 -13.21 -6.38 -6.41
N ASN A 25 -11.92 -6.10 -6.19
CA ASN A 25 -10.94 -7.09 -5.76
C ASN A 25 -10.80 -7.13 -4.23
N ASP A 26 -11.86 -7.61 -3.57
CA ASP A 26 -11.92 -7.68 -2.09
C ASP A 26 -10.79 -8.53 -1.50
N VAL A 27 -10.36 -9.58 -2.21
CA VAL A 27 -9.26 -10.44 -1.79
C VAL A 27 -7.95 -9.65 -1.74
N ALA A 28 -7.64 -8.88 -2.79
CA ALA A 28 -6.44 -8.05 -2.80
C ALA A 28 -6.53 -6.94 -1.74
N LYS A 29 -7.70 -6.32 -1.59
CA LYS A 29 -7.93 -5.30 -0.56
C LYS A 29 -7.61 -5.83 0.83
N HIS A 30 -8.23 -6.95 1.23
CA HIS A 30 -7.98 -7.56 2.53
C HIS A 30 -6.54 -8.04 2.70
N LEU A 31 -5.92 -8.57 1.63
CA LEU A 31 -4.51 -8.93 1.66
C LEU A 31 -3.65 -7.72 1.99
N TYR A 32 -3.82 -6.60 1.30
CA TYR A 32 -3.00 -5.40 1.53
C TYR A 32 -3.29 -4.74 2.89
N GLU A 33 -4.56 -4.69 3.31
CA GLU A 33 -4.95 -4.25 4.66
C GLU A 33 -4.25 -5.09 5.74
N SER A 34 -4.15 -6.41 5.56
CA SER A 34 -3.46 -7.30 6.51
C SER A 34 -1.95 -7.04 6.61
N PHE A 35 -1.36 -6.40 5.60
CA PHE A 35 0.04 -5.95 5.60
C PHE A 35 0.21 -4.50 6.05
N GLY A 36 -0.86 -3.85 6.52
CA GLY A 36 -0.82 -2.48 7.03
C GLY A 36 -1.01 -1.38 5.98
N PHE A 37 -1.39 -1.73 4.74
CA PHE A 37 -1.76 -0.72 3.76
C PHE A 37 -3.09 -0.07 4.16
N GLN A 38 -3.16 1.25 3.99
CA GLN A 38 -4.34 2.06 4.26
C GLN A 38 -4.87 2.65 2.96
N LYS A 39 -6.20 2.73 2.82
CA LYS A 39 -6.85 3.40 1.69
C LYS A 39 -6.55 4.91 1.75
N GLU A 40 -6.21 5.48 0.60
CA GLU A 40 -5.95 6.91 0.44
C GLU A 40 -7.03 7.53 -0.46
N GLU A 41 -7.54 8.70 -0.08
CA GLU A 41 -8.47 9.48 -0.89
C GLU A 41 -7.65 10.51 -1.69
N LEU A 42 -7.55 10.32 -3.01
CA LEU A 42 -6.68 11.14 -3.86
C LEU A 42 -7.35 12.43 -4.41
N GLY A 43 -8.55 12.80 -3.94
CA GLY A 43 -9.25 14.00 -4.40
C GLY A 43 -9.69 13.98 -5.87
N PHE A 44 -9.47 12.87 -6.57
CA PHE A 44 -10.00 12.58 -7.90
C PHE A 44 -10.96 11.39 -7.79
N GLU A 45 -12.12 11.50 -8.42
CA GLU A 45 -13.07 10.38 -8.51
C GLU A 45 -12.53 9.36 -9.51
N THR A 46 -12.05 8.23 -9.01
CA THR A 46 -11.64 7.08 -9.83
C THR A 46 -12.49 5.88 -9.44
N ASP A 47 -13.62 5.69 -10.10
CA ASP A 47 -14.51 4.54 -9.85
C ASP A 47 -13.87 3.20 -10.26
N ASP A 48 -12.75 3.25 -10.97
CA ASP A 48 -12.05 2.07 -11.50
C ASP A 48 -10.90 1.60 -10.60
N GLU A 49 -10.46 2.41 -9.63
CA GLU A 49 -9.29 2.10 -8.79
C GLU A 49 -9.44 2.57 -7.34
N ILE A 50 -8.94 1.75 -6.42
CA ILE A 50 -8.69 2.11 -5.02
C ILE A 50 -7.19 2.27 -4.85
N PHE A 51 -6.76 3.43 -4.36
CA PHE A 51 -5.38 3.69 -3.99
C PHE A 51 -5.14 3.34 -2.53
N MET A 52 -4.00 2.69 -2.27
CA MET A 52 -3.58 2.33 -0.93
C MET A 52 -2.10 2.67 -0.73
N SER A 53 -1.74 3.04 0.49
CA SER A 53 -0.35 3.32 0.87
C SER A 53 0.08 2.58 2.14
N LEU A 54 1.36 2.25 2.24
CA LEU A 54 2.00 1.72 3.43
C LEU A 54 3.11 2.68 3.87
N ASN A 55 3.08 3.12 5.13
CA ASN A 55 4.17 3.88 5.74
C ASN A 55 5.33 2.93 6.11
N LEU A 56 6.48 3.11 5.44
CA LEU A 56 7.64 2.24 5.63
C LEU A 56 8.29 2.40 7.00
N LYS A 57 8.22 3.60 7.60
CA LYS A 57 8.78 3.86 8.94
C LYS A 57 7.97 3.14 10.02
N GLU A 58 6.65 3.08 9.87
CA GLU A 58 5.77 2.39 10.83
C GLU A 58 5.87 0.87 10.69
N PHE A 59 5.95 0.37 9.46
CA PHE A 59 6.04 -1.06 9.17
C PHE A 59 7.32 -1.75 9.68
N ILE A 60 8.46 -1.04 9.69
CA ILE A 60 9.73 -1.60 10.19
C ILE A 60 9.75 -1.69 11.72
N ASN A 61 8.95 -0.86 12.39
CA ASN A 61 8.89 -0.79 13.85
C ASN A 61 7.73 -1.60 14.46
N SER A 62 6.88 -2.23 13.63
CA SER A 62 5.79 -3.13 14.01
C SER A 62 6.23 -4.60 14.01
#